data_AF-A0A1B0CZ73-F1
#
_entry.id   AF-A0A1B0CZ73-F1
#
_cell.length_a   1.000
_cell.length_b   1.000
_cell.length_c   1.000
_cell.angle_alpha   90.00
_cell.angle_beta   90.00
_cell.angle_gamma   90.00
#
_symmetry.space_group_name_H-M   'P 1'
#
loop_
_entity.id
_entity.type
_entity.pdbx_description
1 polymer ?
#
loop_
_entity_poly.entity_id
_entity_poly.type
_entity_poly.pdbx_seq_one_letter_code
_entity_poly.pdbx_strand_id
1 'polypeptide(L)'
;MFIMLFIGLNMLTMTMDHYQQTETFSKTLDFLNMIFIVIFTSECLLKIFALRYHYFVEPWNLFDFVVVILSILGLVLSDIIEKYFVSPTLLRVVRVAKVGRVLRLVKGAKGIRTLLFALAMSLPALFNICLLLFLVMFIFAIFGMSFFMHCKDKSGLDD
;
A
#
# COMPACT_ATOMS: atom_id res chain seq x y z
N MET A 1 -15.84 16.04 -6.74
CA MET A 1 -15.20 16.89 -5.71
C MET A 1 -15.42 16.33 -4.30
N PHE A 2 -16.66 16.03 -3.90
CA PHE A 2 -16.98 15.43 -2.59
C PHE A 2 -16.17 14.17 -2.24
N ILE A 3 -16.00 13.24 -3.19
CA ILE A 3 -15.20 12.02 -2.97
C ILE A 3 -13.74 12.33 -2.63
N MET A 4 -13.12 13.31 -3.29
CA MET A 4 -11.74 13.72 -2.99
C MET A 4 -11.62 14.30 -1.57
N LEU A 5 -12.65 15.00 -1.10
CA LEU A 5 -12.71 15.49 0.27
C LEU A 5 -12.81 14.33 1.28
N PHE A 6 -13.64 13.32 1.02
CA PHE A 6 -13.72 12.12 1.87
C PHE A 6 -12.40 11.32 1.91
N ILE A 7 -11.68 11.24 0.78
CA ILE A 7 -10.34 10.61 0.76
C ILE A 7 -9.36 11.43 1.59
N GLY A 8 -9.39 12.76 1.50
CA GLY A 8 -8.57 13.65 2.32
C GLY A 8 -8.87 13.51 3.82
N LEU A 9 -10.15 13.41 4.20
CA LEU A 9 -10.55 13.15 5.58
C LEU A 9 -10.11 11.76 6.06
N ASN A 10 -10.22 10.73 5.22
CA ASN A 10 -9.73 9.39 5.57
C ASN A 10 -8.21 9.37 5.78
N MET A 11 -7.46 10.11 4.95
CA MET A 11 -6.03 10.30 5.15
C MET A 11 -5.74 10.99 6.49
N LEU A 12 -6.45 12.07 6.83
CA LEU A 12 -6.27 12.73 8.13
C LEU A 12 -6.52 11.77 9.29
N THR A 13 -7.56 10.93 9.21
CA THR A 13 -7.79 9.90 10.25
C THR A 13 -6.68 8.86 10.34
N MET A 14 -6.01 8.53 9.23
CA MET A 14 -4.84 7.65 9.24
C MET A 14 -3.61 8.34 9.85
N THR A 15 -3.42 9.63 9.61
CA THR A 15 -2.31 10.41 10.18
C THR A 15 -2.48 10.64 11.69
N MET A 16 -3.72 10.63 12.17
CA MET A 16 -4.03 10.76 13.60
C MET A 16 -3.77 9.48 14.40
N ASP A 17 -3.32 8.39 13.77
CA ASP A 17 -2.95 7.14 14.41
C ASP A 17 -1.56 7.28 15.09
N HIS A 18 -1.48 7.11 16.42
CA HIS A 18 -0.24 7.33 17.21
C HIS A 18 0.10 6.14 18.10
N TYR A 19 1.40 5.89 18.34
CA TYR A 19 1.83 4.79 19.22
C TYR A 19 1.42 5.06 20.68
N GLN A 20 0.84 4.06 21.37
CA GLN A 20 0.27 4.16 22.74
C GLN A 20 -0.95 5.10 22.91
N GLN A 21 -1.88 5.05 21.98
CA GLN A 21 -3.15 5.76 22.09
C GLN A 21 -4.18 5.05 22.99
N THR A 22 -5.07 5.83 23.61
CA THR A 22 -6.17 5.32 24.46
C THR A 22 -7.10 4.42 23.66
N GLU A 23 -7.57 3.31 24.26
CA GLU A 23 -8.44 2.34 23.57
C GLU A 23 -9.71 2.98 22.97
N THR A 24 -10.28 3.99 23.64
CA THR A 24 -11.46 4.72 23.15
C THR A 24 -11.18 5.49 21.86
N PHE A 25 -9.98 6.06 21.74
CA PHE A 25 -9.56 6.79 20.56
C PHE A 25 -9.31 5.85 19.37
N SER A 26 -8.63 4.72 19.61
CA SER A 26 -8.43 3.68 18.58
C SER A 26 -9.77 3.15 18.06
N LYS A 27 -10.71 2.80 18.94
CA LYS A 27 -12.04 2.32 18.55
C LYS A 27 -12.82 3.35 17.73
N THR A 28 -12.69 4.63 18.08
CA THR A 28 -13.33 5.72 17.32
C THR A 28 -12.73 5.87 15.93
N LEU A 29 -11.40 5.80 15.80
CA LEU A 29 -10.72 5.83 14.51
C LEU A 29 -11.08 4.62 13.64
N ASP A 30 -11.14 3.42 14.21
CA ASP A 30 -11.54 2.22 13.48
C ASP A 30 -13.00 2.30 13.00
N PHE A 31 -13.92 2.83 13.83
CA PHE A 31 -15.30 3.08 13.43
C PHE A 31 -15.40 4.09 12.27
N LEU A 32 -14.68 5.21 12.34
CA LEU A 32 -14.62 6.17 11.22
C LEU A 32 -14.07 5.53 9.95
N ASN A 33 -13.03 4.71 10.08
CA ASN A 33 -12.45 3.97 8.95
C ASN A 33 -13.45 2.99 8.32
N MET A 34 -14.28 2.34 9.13
CA MET A 34 -15.34 1.47 8.64
C MET A 34 -16.36 2.27 7.81
N ILE A 35 -16.78 3.46 8.28
CA ILE A 35 -17.69 4.35 7.54
C ILE A 35 -17.10 4.73 6.18
N PHE A 36 -15.82 5.13 6.12
CA PHE A 36 -15.18 5.48 4.85
C PHE A 36 -15.17 4.32 3.86
N ILE A 37 -14.93 3.08 4.33
CA ILE A 37 -14.95 1.88 3.48
C ILE A 37 -16.33 1.66 2.89
N VAL A 38 -17.39 1.80 3.69
CA VAL A 38 -18.77 1.64 3.23
C VAL A 38 -19.12 2.70 2.18
N ILE A 39 -18.73 3.96 2.40
CA ILE A 39 -18.93 5.04 1.43
C ILE A 39 -18.21 4.72 0.12
N PHE A 40 -16.93 4.36 0.15
CA PHE A 40 -16.18 4.06 -1.08
C PHE A 40 -16.66 2.78 -1.78
N THR A 41 -17.12 1.78 -1.02
CA THR A 41 -17.69 0.56 -1.59
C THR A 41 -19.00 0.88 -2.32
N SER A 42 -19.87 1.70 -1.72
CA SER A 42 -21.12 2.12 -2.38
C SER A 42 -20.86 2.96 -3.63
N GLU A 43 -19.90 3.88 -3.61
CA GLU A 43 -19.48 4.63 -4.80
C GLU A 43 -19.01 3.69 -5.94
N CYS A 44 -18.16 2.71 -5.60
CA CYS A 44 -17.64 1.75 -6.56
C CYS A 44 -18.76 0.89 -7.17
N LEU A 45 -19.69 0.40 -6.34
CA LEU A 45 -20.86 -0.35 -6.80
C LEU A 45 -21.74 0.49 -7.73
N LEU A 46 -22.04 1.74 -7.35
CA LEU A 46 -22.83 2.65 -8.19
C LEU A 46 -22.18 2.88 -9.56
N LYS A 47 -20.85 3.05 -9.61
CA LYS A 47 -20.11 3.18 -10.88
C LYS A 47 -20.17 1.90 -11.71
N ILE A 48 -20.05 0.72 -11.10
CA ILE A 48 -20.16 -0.55 -11.80
C ILE A 48 -21.57 -0.71 -12.41
N PHE A 49 -22.62 -0.38 -11.66
CA PHE A 49 -23.99 -0.43 -12.16
C PHE A 49 -24.25 0.56 -13.30
N ALA A 50 -23.71 1.78 -13.20
CA ALA A 50 -23.92 2.82 -14.21
C ALA A 50 -23.10 2.60 -15.49
N LEU A 51 -21.81 2.22 -15.39
CA LEU A 51 -20.89 2.15 -16.52
C LEU A 51 -20.71 0.73 -17.10
N ARG A 52 -21.10 -0.33 -16.38
CA ARG A 52 -21.00 -1.74 -16.80
C ARG A 52 -19.61 -2.07 -17.37
N TYR A 53 -19.52 -2.42 -18.66
CA TYR A 53 -18.28 -2.80 -19.33
C TYR A 53 -17.27 -1.63 -19.45
N HIS A 54 -17.74 -0.39 -19.57
CA HIS A 54 -16.84 0.77 -19.66
C HIS A 54 -16.09 1.05 -18.36
N TYR A 55 -16.54 0.49 -17.23
CA TYR A 55 -15.85 0.61 -15.95
C TYR A 55 -14.45 -0.03 -15.98
N PHE A 56 -14.32 -1.21 -16.60
CA PHE A 56 -13.06 -1.97 -16.62
C PHE A 56 -12.05 -1.49 -17.66
N VAL A 57 -12.48 -0.66 -18.62
CA VAL A 57 -11.60 -0.09 -19.64
C VAL A 57 -10.75 1.04 -19.08
N GLU A 58 -11.26 1.80 -18.11
CA GLU A 58 -10.51 2.90 -17.51
C GLU A 58 -9.58 2.36 -16.39
N PRO A 59 -8.25 2.44 -16.52
CA PRO A 59 -7.30 1.87 -15.56
C PRO A 59 -7.43 2.49 -14.17
N TRP A 60 -7.86 3.75 -14.07
CA TRP A 60 -8.10 4.42 -12.80
C TRP A 60 -9.34 3.90 -12.06
N ASN A 61 -10.33 3.38 -12.78
CA ASN A 61 -11.50 2.74 -12.15
C ASN A 61 -11.14 1.33 -11.70
N LEU A 62 -10.36 0.59 -12.50
CA LEU A 62 -9.80 -0.70 -12.09
C LEU A 62 -8.93 -0.58 -10.83
N PHE A 63 -8.07 0.43 -10.77
CA PHE A 63 -7.27 0.71 -9.56
C PHE A 63 -8.14 0.98 -8.33
N ASP A 64 -9.18 1.80 -8.49
CA ASP A 64 -10.12 2.12 -7.41
C ASP A 64 -10.82 0.85 -6.89
N PHE A 65 -11.27 -0.02 -7.79
CA PHE A 65 -11.88 -1.32 -7.48
C PHE A 65 -10.94 -2.24 -6.71
N VAL A 66 -9.69 -2.39 -7.16
CA VAL A 66 -8.67 -3.20 -6.46
C VAL A 66 -8.45 -2.67 -5.04
N VAL A 67 -8.38 -1.35 -4.85
CA VAL A 67 -8.21 -0.75 -3.53
C VAL A 67 -9.45 -0.96 -2.63
N VAL A 68 -10.67 -0.98 -3.19
CA VAL A 68 -11.89 -1.31 -2.43
C VAL A 68 -11.80 -2.77 -1.95
N ILE A 69 -11.47 -3.70 -2.86
CA ILE A 69 -11.35 -5.12 -2.51
C ILE A 69 -10.29 -5.34 -1.43
N LEU A 70 -9.10 -4.77 -1.59
CA LEU A 70 -8.03 -4.86 -0.59
C LEU A 70 -8.46 -4.27 0.76
N SER A 71 -9.27 -3.22 0.75
CA SER A 71 -9.82 -2.62 1.97
C SER A 71 -10.81 -3.53 2.69
N ILE A 72 -11.68 -4.21 1.95
CA ILE A 72 -12.64 -5.19 2.50
C ILE A 72 -11.89 -6.42 3.02
N LEU A 73 -10.95 -6.94 2.24
CA LEU A 73 -10.08 -8.05 2.66
C LEU A 73 -9.32 -7.69 3.94
N GLY A 74 -8.79 -6.47 4.05
CA GLY A 74 -8.11 -6.01 5.25
C GLY A 74 -9.00 -6.05 6.50
N LEU A 75 -10.28 -5.67 6.39
CA LEU A 75 -11.23 -5.78 7.49
C LEU A 75 -11.51 -7.24 7.86
N VAL A 76 -11.88 -8.06 6.87
CA VAL A 76 -12.21 -9.48 7.08
C VAL A 76 -11.02 -10.24 7.67
N LEU A 77 -9.80 -9.96 7.19
CA LEU A 77 -8.59 -10.55 7.76
C LEU A 77 -8.37 -10.09 9.21
N SER A 78 -8.63 -8.83 9.54
CA SER A 78 -8.53 -8.33 10.92
C SER A 78 -9.46 -9.10 11.87
N ASP A 79 -10.73 -9.30 11.47
CA ASP A 79 -11.73 -10.03 12.26
C ASP A 79 -11.36 -11.52 12.43
N ILE A 80 -10.82 -12.14 11.36
CA ILE A 80 -10.34 -13.52 11.42
C ILE A 80 -9.12 -13.63 12.34
N ILE A 81 -8.19 -12.67 12.30
CA ILE A 81 -6.98 -12.69 13.14
C ILE A 81 -7.35 -12.58 14.62
N GLU A 82 -8.29 -11.70 14.97
CA GLU A 82 -8.79 -11.55 16.35
C GLU A 82 -9.42 -12.85 16.86
N LYS A 83 -10.12 -13.58 15.98
CA LYS A 83 -10.77 -14.86 16.33
C LYS A 83 -9.80 -16.05 16.43
N TYR A 84 -8.72 -16.06 15.64
CA TYR A 84 -7.83 -17.23 15.48
C TYR A 84 -6.39 -17.03 16.02
N PHE A 85 -6.10 -15.96 16.79
CA PHE A 85 -4.78 -15.69 17.39
C PHE A 85 -3.60 -15.84 16.41
N VAL A 86 -3.72 -15.23 15.23
CA VAL A 86 -2.74 -15.42 14.15
C VAL A 86 -1.54 -14.45 14.28
N SER A 87 -0.38 -14.86 13.77
CA SER A 87 0.93 -14.19 13.89
C SER A 87 0.92 -12.66 13.64
N PRO A 88 1.77 -11.88 14.35
CA PRO A 88 1.86 -10.42 14.25
C PRO A 88 2.31 -9.91 12.86
N THR A 89 2.80 -10.79 12.00
CA THR A 89 3.21 -10.46 10.62
C THR A 89 2.02 -10.16 9.72
N LEU A 90 0.89 -10.86 9.89
CA LEU A 90 -0.31 -10.62 9.07
C LEU A 90 -1.00 -9.29 9.40
N LEU A 91 -0.96 -8.87 10.68
CA LEU A 91 -1.46 -7.56 11.11
C LEU A 91 -0.72 -6.40 10.40
N ARG A 92 0.58 -6.56 10.15
CA ARG A 92 1.36 -5.56 9.40
C ARG A 92 0.87 -5.46 7.95
N VAL A 93 0.58 -6.57 7.29
CA VAL A 93 0.08 -6.58 5.91
C VAL A 93 -1.28 -5.88 5.80
N VAL A 94 -2.19 -6.13 6.74
CA VAL A 94 -3.50 -5.47 6.79
C VAL A 94 -3.36 -3.95 6.92
N ARG A 95 -2.42 -3.46 7.73
CA ARG A 95 -2.14 -2.01 7.85
C ARG A 95 -1.63 -1.42 6.54
N VAL A 96 -0.75 -2.12 5.83
CA VAL A 96 -0.23 -1.65 4.52
C VAL A 96 -1.37 -1.52 3.49
N ALA A 97 -2.34 -2.44 3.50
CA ALA A 97 -3.50 -2.35 2.61
C ALA A 97 -4.33 -1.07 2.84
N LYS A 98 -4.43 -0.58 4.10
CA LYS A 98 -5.11 0.68 4.43
C LYS A 98 -4.42 1.89 3.78
N VAL A 99 -3.08 1.90 3.70
CA VAL A 99 -2.30 2.98 3.07
C VAL A 99 -2.59 3.11 1.57
N GLY A 100 -2.95 2.00 0.90
CA GLY A 100 -3.34 2.01 -0.51
C GLY A 100 -4.49 2.96 -0.86
N ARG A 101 -5.34 3.34 0.10
CA ARG A 101 -6.43 4.30 -0.10
C ARG A 101 -5.95 5.71 -0.45
N VAL A 102 -4.81 6.12 0.11
CA VAL A 102 -4.17 7.42 -0.16
C VAL A 102 -3.83 7.57 -1.64
N LEU A 103 -3.47 6.48 -2.31
CA LEU A 103 -3.13 6.48 -3.73
C LEU A 103 -4.30 6.93 -4.62
N ARG A 104 -5.55 6.90 -4.13
CA ARG A 104 -6.70 7.42 -4.88
C ARG A 104 -6.63 8.94 -5.09
N LEU A 105 -5.94 9.69 -4.23
CA LEU A 105 -5.71 11.13 -4.43
C LEU A 105 -4.93 11.42 -5.70
N VAL A 106 -4.08 10.49 -6.13
CA VAL A 106 -3.30 10.61 -7.37
C VAL A 106 -4.23 10.75 -8.58
N LYS A 107 -5.39 10.09 -8.59
CA LYS A 107 -6.36 10.19 -9.69
C LYS A 107 -6.81 11.64 -9.93
N GLY A 108 -7.00 12.40 -8.86
CA GLY A 108 -7.44 13.81 -8.90
C GLY A 108 -6.32 14.79 -9.26
N ALA A 109 -5.06 14.43 -9.00
CA ALA A 109 -3.91 15.31 -9.21
C ALA A 109 -3.28 15.10 -10.61
N LYS A 110 -3.71 15.90 -11.59
CA LYS A 110 -3.21 15.83 -12.98
C LYS A 110 -1.68 15.93 -13.08
N GLY A 111 -1.04 16.80 -12.29
CA GLY A 111 0.43 16.94 -12.27
C GLY A 111 1.15 15.68 -11.82
N ILE A 112 0.67 15.04 -10.74
CA ILE A 112 1.26 13.80 -10.22
C ILE A 112 1.12 12.66 -11.24
N ARG A 113 -0.03 12.58 -11.93
CA ARG A 113 -0.23 11.59 -12.99
C ARG A 113 0.79 11.71 -14.11
N THR A 114 1.11 12.94 -14.54
CA THR A 114 2.13 13.18 -15.57
C THR A 114 3.51 12.74 -15.10
N LEU A 115 3.88 13.03 -13.85
CA LEU A 115 5.16 12.62 -13.27
C LEU A 115 5.28 11.09 -13.16
N LEU A 116 4.22 10.42 -12.69
CA LEU A 116 4.19 8.96 -12.62
C LEU A 116 4.26 8.31 -14.00
N PHE A 117 3.62 8.91 -15.01
CA PHE A 117 3.73 8.43 -16.38
C PHE A 117 5.16 8.59 -16.92
N ALA A 118 5.80 9.75 -16.70
CA ALA A 118 7.19 9.96 -17.09
C ALA A 118 8.14 8.96 -16.40
N LEU A 119 7.91 8.66 -15.12
CA LEU A 119 8.64 7.63 -14.39
C LEU A 119 8.40 6.23 -14.97
N ALA A 120 7.17 5.88 -15.28
CA ALA A 120 6.86 4.59 -15.88
C ALA A 120 7.52 4.41 -17.26
N MET A 121 7.66 5.49 -18.04
CA MET A 121 8.35 5.47 -19.33
C MET A 121 9.86 5.28 -19.20
N SER A 122 10.48 5.68 -18.09
CA SER A 122 11.92 5.49 -17.85
C SER A 122 12.27 4.17 -17.17
N LEU A 123 11.29 3.46 -16.59
CA LEU A 123 11.48 2.15 -15.95
C LEU A 123 12.17 1.10 -16.84
N PRO A 124 11.84 0.94 -18.14
CA PRO A 124 12.49 -0.08 -18.97
C PRO A 124 14.00 0.14 -19.13
N ALA A 125 14.42 1.40 -19.27
CA ALA A 125 15.85 1.73 -19.36
C ALA A 125 16.55 1.51 -18.01
N LEU A 126 15.90 1.89 -16.91
CA LEU A 126 16.40 1.69 -15.56
C LEU A 126 16.53 0.20 -15.22
N PHE A 127 15.61 -0.64 -15.69
CA PHE A 127 15.64 -2.09 -15.46
C PHE A 127 16.91 -2.74 -16.01
N ASN A 128 17.37 -2.34 -17.20
CA ASN A 128 18.62 -2.84 -17.78
C ASN A 128 19.84 -2.49 -16.91
N ILE A 129 19.90 -1.26 -16.38
CA ILE A 129 20.97 -0.81 -15.50
C ILE A 129 20.90 -1.55 -14.16
N CYS A 130 19.70 -1.70 -13.59
CA CYS A 130 19.49 -2.45 -12.35
C CYS A 130 19.90 -3.93 -12.50
N LEU A 131 19.64 -4.56 -13.64
CA LEU A 131 20.06 -5.94 -13.90
C LEU A 131 21.58 -6.06 -13.94
N LEU A 132 22.26 -5.14 -14.62
CA LEU A 132 23.73 -5.08 -14.63
C LEU A 132 24.29 -4.86 -13.22
N LEU A 133 23.74 -3.89 -12.47
CA LEU A 133 24.14 -3.61 -11.10
C LEU A 133 23.93 -4.83 -10.19
N PHE A 134 22.80 -5.52 -10.34
CA PHE A 134 22.49 -6.73 -9.60
C PHE A 134 23.51 -7.84 -9.88
N LEU A 135 23.90 -8.05 -11.14
CA LEU A 135 24.94 -9.02 -11.50
C LEU A 135 26.29 -8.68 -10.87
N VAL A 136 26.68 -7.40 -10.91
CA VAL A 136 27.93 -6.95 -10.28
C VAL A 136 27.90 -7.18 -8.77
N MET A 137 26.83 -6.76 -8.09
CA MET A 137 26.65 -7.01 -6.66
C MET A 137 26.67 -8.50 -6.32
N PHE A 138 26.07 -9.35 -7.16
CA PHE A 138 26.04 -10.79 -6.97
C PHE A 138 27.44 -11.41 -7.03
N ILE A 139 28.27 -11.03 -8.02
CA ILE A 139 29.65 -11.49 -8.13
C ILE A 139 30.46 -11.07 -6.89
N PHE A 140 30.36 -9.80 -6.48
CA PHE A 140 31.05 -9.32 -5.28
C PHE A 140 30.55 -9.96 -4.00
N ALA A 141 29.26 -10.33 -3.91
CA ALA A 141 28.72 -11.07 -2.77
C ALA A 141 29.31 -12.48 -2.68
N ILE A 142 29.46 -13.20 -3.80
CA ILE A 142 30.10 -14.54 -3.83
C ILE A 142 31.56 -14.45 -3.39
N PHE A 143 32.31 -13.49 -3.95
CA PHE A 143 33.68 -13.24 -3.50
C PHE A 143 33.71 -12.85 -2.02
N GLY A 144 32.78 -11.99 -1.61
CA GLY A 144 32.63 -11.52 -0.24
C GLY A 144 32.50 -12.68 0.75
N MET A 145 31.57 -13.61 0.47
CA MET A 145 31.41 -14.81 1.29
C MET A 145 32.66 -15.71 1.25
N SER A 146 33.27 -15.91 0.09
CA SER A 146 34.42 -16.81 -0.02
C SER A 146 35.67 -16.29 0.71
N PHE A 147 35.89 -14.97 0.71
CA PHE A 147 37.08 -14.35 1.29
C PHE A 147 36.89 -13.89 2.74
N PHE A 148 35.71 -13.36 3.10
CA PHE A 148 35.48 -12.72 4.39
C PHE A 148 34.66 -13.56 5.39
N MET A 149 34.30 -14.82 5.06
CA MET A 149 33.55 -15.71 5.96
C MET A 149 34.22 -15.97 7.31
N HIS A 150 35.55 -15.94 7.39
CA HIS A 150 36.30 -16.24 8.62
C HIS A 150 37.01 -15.02 9.22
N CYS A 151 36.62 -13.81 8.81
CA CYS A 151 37.19 -12.59 9.38
C CYS A 151 36.68 -12.37 10.81
N LYS A 152 37.58 -11.92 11.70
CA LYS A 152 37.23 -11.60 13.08
C LYS A 152 36.25 -10.42 13.12
N ASP A 153 35.12 -10.61 13.77
CA ASP A 153 34.10 -9.59 13.96
C ASP A 153 34.68 -8.34 14.63
N LYS A 154 34.49 -7.21 13.96
CA LYS A 154 34.89 -5.88 14.42
C LYS A 154 33.86 -4.88 13.95
N SER A 155 33.14 -4.25 14.88
CA SER A 155 32.31 -3.02 14.79
C SER A 155 31.35 -2.79 13.60
N GLY A 156 31.42 -3.58 12.53
CA GLY A 156 30.57 -3.53 11.33
C GLY A 156 30.38 -4.89 10.66
N LEU A 157 30.91 -5.95 11.28
CA LEU A 157 30.55 -7.34 11.05
C LEU A 157 30.02 -7.81 12.40
N ASP A 158 28.70 -7.89 12.51
CA ASP A 158 27.95 -8.35 13.68
C ASP A 158 27.10 -9.57 13.24
N ASP A 159 26.73 -10.43 14.20
CA ASP A 159 25.93 -11.65 13.98
C ASP A 159 24.52 -11.41 13.38
#